data_AF-A0A7X7UEX8-F1
#
_entry.id   AF-A0A7X7UEX8-F1
#
_cell.length_a   1.000
_cell.length_b   1.000
_cell.length_c   1.000
_cell.angle_alpha   90.00
_cell.angle_beta   90.00
_cell.angle_gamma   90.00
#
_symmetry.space_group_name_H-M   'P 1'
#
loop_
_entity.id
_entity.type
_entity.pdbx_description
1 polymer ?
#
loop_
_entity_poly.entity_id
_entity_poly.type
_entity_poly.pdbx_seq_one_letter_code
_entity_poly.pdbx_strand_id
1 'polypeptide(L)' 'MLTAESSKAKPSSTSVNSKPVIQLDPIWDELYPAEQTRIVQLLVELVVVNPNGITVRFRSDGLNTFAAKLETDEETANE' A
#
# COMPACT_ATOMS: atom_id res chain seq x y z
N MET A 1 41.06 -0.98 34.21
CA MET A 1 40.13 0.14 34.49
C MET A 1 39.08 0.12 33.40
N LEU A 2 37.92 -0.48 33.66
CA LEU A 2 36.78 -0.53 32.73
C LEU A 2 35.85 0.65 33.05
N THR A 3 35.42 1.40 32.04
CA THR A 3 34.33 2.38 32.18
C THR A 3 33.16 1.98 31.30
N ALA A 4 31.97 2.14 31.88
CA ALA A 4 30.73 1.45 31.58
C ALA A 4 29.98 1.99 30.36
N GLU A 5 29.06 1.14 29.92
CA GLU A 5 28.12 1.25 28.80
C GLU A 5 27.19 2.46 28.93
N SER A 6 27.02 3.21 27.84
CA SER A 6 25.92 4.17 27.70
C SER A 6 24.74 3.48 27.02
N SER A 7 23.80 3.01 27.85
CA SER A 7 22.46 2.59 27.46
C SER A 7 21.76 3.69 26.65
N LYS A 8 21.30 3.37 25.43
CA LYS A 8 20.36 4.21 24.67
C LYS A 8 19.01 3.52 24.64
N ALA A 9 18.05 4.19 25.27
CA ALA A 9 16.70 3.74 25.56
C ALA A 9 15.96 3.12 24.35
N LYS A 10 15.32 1.98 24.61
CA LYS A 10 14.28 1.37 23.79
C LYS A 10 13.03 2.27 23.83
N PRO A 11 12.52 2.81 22.71
CA PRO A 11 11.24 3.49 22.74
C PRO A 11 10.13 2.46 22.96
N SER A 12 9.46 2.61 24.10
CA SER A 12 8.17 1.98 24.39
C SER A 12 7.05 2.74 23.68
N SER A 13 5.98 2.00 23.39
CA SER A 13 4.61 2.46 23.10
C SER A 13 4.32 2.89 21.66
N THR A 14 3.68 1.99 20.91
CA THR A 14 2.25 2.10 20.55
C THR A 14 1.87 0.80 19.85
N SER A 15 1.02 -0.02 20.48
CA SER A 15 0.26 -1.03 19.76
C SER A 15 -0.73 -0.27 18.88
N VAL A 16 -0.25 0.16 17.71
CA VAL A 16 -1.15 0.51 16.63
C VAL A 16 -1.89 -0.78 16.33
N ASN A 17 -3.22 -0.77 16.37
CA ASN A 17 -4.02 -1.82 15.78
C ASN A 17 -3.85 -1.71 14.25
N SER A 18 -2.62 -1.91 13.77
CA SER A 18 -2.33 -1.98 12.35
C SER A 18 -2.92 -3.29 11.89
N LYS A 19 -4.13 -3.18 11.33
CA LYS A 19 -4.62 -4.14 10.33
C LYS A 19 -3.42 -4.54 9.48
N PRO A 20 -3.17 -5.85 9.27
CA PRO A 20 -2.02 -6.27 8.49
C PRO A 20 -2.06 -5.54 7.16
N VAL A 21 -1.02 -4.76 6.87
CA VAL A 21 -0.80 -4.24 5.52
C VAL A 21 -0.57 -5.49 4.69
N ILE A 22 -1.57 -5.86 3.91
CA ILE A 22 -1.43 -6.92 2.92
C ILE A 22 -0.23 -6.50 2.08
N GLN A 23 0.84 -7.29 2.10
CA GLN A 23 1.96 -7.04 1.19
C GLN A 23 1.38 -7.22 -0.20
N LEU A 24 1.34 -6.12 -0.96
CA LEU A 24 0.74 -6.13 -2.29
C LEU A 24 1.64 -6.90 -3.26
N ASP A 25 2.96 -6.87 -3.05
CA ASP A 25 3.94 -7.48 -3.97
C ASP A 25 3.71 -8.98 -4.22
N PRO A 26 3.52 -9.85 -3.20
CA PRO A 26 3.27 -11.27 -3.45
C PRO A 26 1.96 -11.57 -4.17
N ILE A 27 0.90 -10.78 -3.92
CA ILE A 27 -0.44 -11.04 -4.49
C ILE A 27 -0.62 -10.39 -5.87
N TRP A 28 0.15 -9.35 -6.17
CA TRP A 28 0.04 -8.58 -7.42
C TRP A 28 0.19 -9.46 -8.66
N ASP A 29 1.19 -10.34 -8.66
CA ASP A 29 1.47 -11.25 -9.79
C ASP A 29 0.45 -12.38 -9.93
N GLU A 30 -0.34 -12.65 -8.88
CA GLU A 30 -1.42 -13.63 -8.89
C GLU A 30 -2.75 -13.05 -9.39
N LEU A 31 -2.86 -11.71 -9.46
CA LEU A 31 -4.06 -11.05 -9.98
C LEU A 31 -4.24 -11.30 -11.47
N TYR A 32 -5.49 -11.47 -11.90
CA TYR A 32 -5.84 -11.43 -13.31
C TYR A 32 -5.39 -10.09 -13.93
N PRO A 33 -4.90 -10.06 -15.19
CA PRO A 33 -4.41 -8.83 -15.82
C PRO A 33 -5.42 -7.67 -15.84
N ALA A 34 -6.71 -8.00 -15.91
CA ALA A 34 -7.78 -7.02 -15.84
C ALA A 34 -7.85 -6.32 -14.46
N GLU A 35 -7.59 -7.06 -13.38
CA GLU A 35 -7.64 -6.50 -12.02
C GLU A 35 -6.41 -5.65 -11.72
N GLN A 36 -5.22 -6.05 -12.18
CA GLN A 36 -4.04 -5.17 -12.15
C GLN A 36 -4.32 -3.83 -12.86
N THR A 37 -4.95 -3.88 -14.03
CA THR A 37 -5.34 -2.68 -14.79
C THR A 37 -6.31 -1.80 -14.01
N ARG A 38 -7.32 -2.40 -13.38
CA ARG A 38 -8.31 -1.70 -12.56
C ARG A 38 -7.66 -1.00 -11.37
N ILE A 39 -6.73 -1.67 -10.69
CA ILE A 39 -5.99 -1.08 -9.56
C ILE A 39 -5.16 0.11 -10.04
N VAL A 40 -4.41 -0.02 -11.15
CA VAL A 40 -3.63 1.10 -11.71
C VAL A 40 -4.55 2.29 -12.05
N GLN A 41 -5.73 2.06 -12.63
CA GLN A 41 -6.70 3.12 -12.95
C GLN A 41 -7.29 3.81 -11.71
N LEU A 42 -7.43 3.09 -10.59
CA LEU A 42 -7.88 3.66 -9.33
C LEU A 42 -6.79 4.50 -8.65
N LEU A 43 -5.52 4.16 -8.86
CA LEU A 43 -4.40 4.81 -8.20
C LEU A 43 -3.81 5.96 -9.01
N VAL A 44 -3.84 5.88 -10.34
CA VAL A 44 -3.16 6.82 -11.23
C VAL A 44 -4.14 7.80 -11.85
N GLU A 45 -3.85 9.08 -11.68
CA GLU A 45 -4.62 10.19 -12.24
C GLU A 45 -4.14 10.54 -13.65
N LEU A 46 -2.82 10.60 -13.85
CA LEU A 46 -2.21 11.02 -15.10
C LEU A 46 -0.85 10.36 -15.29
N VAL A 47 -0.58 9.92 -16.52
CA VAL A 47 0.74 9.50 -16.96
C VAL A 47 1.20 10.43 -18.08
N VAL A 48 2.32 11.11 -17.87
CA VAL A 48 2.98 11.93 -18.90
C VAL A 48 4.24 11.20 -19.35
N VAL A 49 4.28 10.83 -20.63
CA VAL A 49 5.44 10.19 -21.24
C VAL A 49 6.25 11.25 -21.96
N ASN A 50 7.53 11.35 -21.62
CA ASN A 50 8.49 12.25 -22.23
C ASN A 50 9.64 11.44 -22.85
N PRO A 51 10.40 12.01 -23.80
CA PRO A 51 11.54 11.32 -24.42
C PRO A 51 12.59 10.79 -23.42
N ASN A 52 12.69 11.42 -22.24
CA ASN A 52 13.69 11.09 -21.22
C ASN A 52 13.09 10.38 -20.00
N GLY A 53 11.79 10.04 -19.99
CA GLY A 53 11.19 9.35 -18.86
C GLY A 53 9.68 9.52 -18.73
N ILE A 54 9.13 9.06 -17.61
CA ILE A 54 7.70 9.06 -17.32
C ILE A 54 7.44 9.81 -16.02
N THR A 55 6.42 10.67 -16.03
CA THR A 55 5.88 11.28 -14.82
C THR A 55 4.51 10.71 -14.54
N VAL A 56 4.32 10.14 -13.36
CA VAL A 56 3.04 9.56 -12.91
C VAL A 56 2.49 10.44 -11.79
N ARG A 57 1.25 10.90 -11.95
CA ARG A 57 0.48 11.54 -10.87
C ARG A 57 -0.46 10.52 -10.28
N PHE A 58 -0.34 10.30 -8.98
CA PHE A 58 -1.29 9.47 -8.22
C PHE A 58 -2.50 10.31 -7.81
N ARG A 59 -3.67 9.67 -7.79
CA ARG A 59 -4.88 10.26 -7.25
C ARG A 59 -4.76 10.38 -5.73
N SER A 60 -5.14 11.52 -5.16
CA SER A 60 -5.10 11.75 -3.72
C SER A 60 -6.06 10.84 -2.93
N ASP A 61 -7.15 10.40 -3.57
CA ASP A 61 -8.15 9.49 -3.01
C ASP A 61 -7.87 8.02 -3.35
N GLY A 62 -6.95 7.72 -4.26
CA GLY A 62 -6.82 6.41 -4.91
C GLY A 62 -6.62 5.25 -3.94
N LEU A 63 -5.75 5.43 -2.92
CA LEU A 63 -5.53 4.40 -1.90
C LEU A 63 -6.75 4.18 -1.01
N ASN A 64 -7.48 5.23 -0.66
CA ASN A 64 -8.71 5.11 0.15
C ASN A 64 -9.81 4.42 -0.66
N THR A 65 -9.96 4.77 -1.95
CA THR A 65 -10.92 4.12 -2.85
C THR A 65 -10.54 2.65 -3.08
N PHE A 66 -9.26 2.35 -3.22
CA PHE A 66 -8.78 0.97 -3.36
C PHE A 66 -9.06 0.14 -2.10
N ALA A 67 -8.71 0.66 -0.92
CA ALA A 67 -8.99 -0.01 0.35
C ALA A 67 -10.49 -0.26 0.56
N ALA A 68 -11.34 0.71 0.21
CA ALA A 68 -12.80 0.54 0.29
C ALA A 68 -13.32 -0.58 -0.62
N LYS A 69 -12.71 -0.79 -1.80
CA LYS A 69 -13.08 -1.92 -2.67
C LYS A 69 -12.68 -3.27 -2.09
N LEU A 70 -11.49 -3.36 -1.50
CA LEU A 70 -11.07 -4.59 -0.82
C LEU A 70 -11.99 -4.95 0.35
N GLU A 71 -12.53 -3.95 1.06
CA GLU A 71 -13.49 -4.19 2.14
C GLU A 71 -14.90 -4.57 1.63
N THR A 72 -15.28 -4.12 0.43
CA THR A 72 -16.62 -4.38 -0.14
C THR A 72 -16.73 -5.77 -0.78
N ASP A 73 -15.63 -6.30 -1.32
CA ASP A 73 -15.63 -7.63 -1.96
C ASP A 73 -15.90 -8.77 -0.95
N GLU A 74 -15.59 -8.58 0.34
CA GLU A 74 -15.91 -9.52 1.43
C GLU A 74 -17.43 -9.66 1.69
N GLU A 75 -18.24 -8.64 1.38
CA GLU A 75 -19.68 -8.62 1.69
C GLU A 75 -20.52 -9.31 0.59
N THR A 76 -20.00 -9.43 -0.63
CA THR A 76 -20.70 -10.10 -1.75
C THR A 76 -20.44 -11.60 -1.85
N ALA A 77 -19.61 -12.17 -0.97
CA ALA A 77 -19.31 -13.61 -0.94
C ALA A 77 -20.20 -14.43 0.02
N ASN A 78 -21.13 -13.78 0.74
CA ASN A 78 -21.96 -14.40 1.78
C ASN A 78 -23.48 -14.37 1.49
N GLU A 79 -23.91 -14.17 0.25
CA GLU A 79 -25.30 -14.39 -0.20
C GLU A 79 -25.47 -15.66 -1.03
#